data_AF-A0A3C1PIV8-F1
#
_entry.id   AF-A0A3C1PIV8-F1
#
_cell.length_a   1.000
_cell.length_b   1.000
_cell.length_c   1.000
_cell.angle_alpha   90.00
_cell.angle_beta   90.00
_cell.angle_gamma   90.00
#
_symmetry.space_group_name_H-M   'P 1'
#
loop_
_entity.id
_entity.type
_entity.pdbx_description
1 polymer ?
#
loop_
_entity_poly.entity_id
_entity_poly.type
_entity_poly.pdbx_seq_one_letter_code
_entity_poly.pdbx_strand_id
1 'polypeptide(L)'
;MDYINIHTHGASYEPNALVVHNLYPEQYAADIPYKYGTVGMHPWKLLPETMEMEFEILRKAAFDAKIIAIGETGLDKACKTDFELQKKVFETH
;
A
#
# COMPACT_ATOMS: atom_id res chain seq x y z
N MET A 1 19.01 1.13 19.93
CA MET A 1 19.07 -0.27 19.47
C MET A 1 18.48 -0.27 18.09
N ASP A 2 19.18 -0.89 17.13
CA ASP A 2 18.75 -0.89 15.74
C ASP A 2 17.60 -1.86 15.54
N TYR A 3 16.61 -1.49 14.74
CA TYR A 3 15.44 -2.33 14.46
C TYR A 3 14.93 -2.13 13.03
N ILE A 4 14.00 -2.99 12.61
CA ILE A 4 13.33 -2.88 11.32
C ILE A 4 11.88 -2.49 11.59
N ASN A 5 11.48 -1.31 11.13
CA ASN A 5 10.09 -0.89 11.07
C ASN A 5 9.51 -1.32 9.72
N ILE A 6 8.91 -2.50 9.69
CA ILE A 6 8.37 -3.10 8.46
C ILE A 6 7.05 -2.47 8.01
N HIS A 7 6.49 -1.53 8.77
CA HIS A 7 5.19 -0.94 8.45
C HIS A 7 5.01 0.43 9.10
N THR A 8 4.99 1.48 8.28
CA THR A 8 4.58 2.82 8.71
C THR A 8 3.88 3.59 7.59
N HIS A 9 2.86 4.36 7.95
CA HIS A 9 2.29 5.38 7.06
C HIS A 9 2.88 6.78 7.33
N GLY A 10 3.69 6.94 8.39
CA GLY A 10 4.27 8.20 8.79
C GLY A 10 5.56 8.52 8.03
N ALA A 11 5.81 9.81 7.79
CA ALA A 11 7.07 10.31 7.20
C ALA A 11 8.19 10.50 8.24
N SER A 12 8.05 9.90 9.42
CA SER A 12 8.92 10.14 10.56
C SER A 12 10.32 9.58 10.30
N TYR A 13 11.34 10.43 10.42
CA TYR A 13 12.72 9.99 10.38
C TYR A 13 13.06 9.21 11.65
N GLU A 14 13.36 7.92 11.50
CA GLU A 14 13.78 7.03 12.57
C GLU A 14 15.28 6.70 12.40
N PRO A 15 16.18 7.43 13.08
CA PRO A 15 17.62 7.32 12.82
C PRO A 15 18.22 5.93 13.07
N ASN A 16 17.57 5.13 13.92
CA ASN A 16 18.02 3.78 14.29
C ASN A 16 17.13 2.68 13.69
N ALA A 17 16.38 2.99 12.61
CA ALA A 17 15.49 2.02 11.99
C ALA A 17 15.69 1.94 10.46
N LEU A 18 15.61 0.71 9.95
CA LEU A 18 15.27 0.51 8.54
C LEU A 18 13.75 0.56 8.42
N VAL A 19 13.24 1.52 7.65
CA VAL A 19 11.81 1.81 7.55
C VAL A 19 11.26 1.37 6.19
N VAL A 20 10.18 0.62 6.21
CA VAL A 20 9.37 0.25 5.05
C VAL A 20 8.04 1.01 5.12
N HIS A 21 7.81 1.91 4.16
CA HIS A 21 6.60 2.72 4.11
C HIS A 21 5.46 1.96 3.46
N ASN A 22 4.31 1.92 4.12
CA ASN A 22 3.07 1.40 3.54
C ASN A 22 2.37 2.53 2.77
N LEU A 23 2.40 2.44 1.45
CA LEU A 23 1.90 3.48 0.56
C LEU A 23 0.56 3.07 -0.04
N TYR A 24 -0.38 4.01 -0.05
CA TYR A 24 -1.53 3.92 -0.95
C TYR A 24 -1.11 4.21 -2.40
N PRO A 25 -1.85 3.73 -3.42
CA PRO A 25 -1.52 3.99 -4.82
C PRO A 25 -1.32 5.47 -5.13
N GLU A 26 -2.13 6.36 -4.57
CA GLU A 26 -2.00 7.81 -4.80
C GLU A 26 -0.75 8.40 -4.17
N GLN A 27 -0.28 7.85 -3.05
CA GLN A 27 0.97 8.29 -2.41
C GLN A 27 2.19 7.84 -3.22
N TYR A 28 2.15 6.62 -3.77
CA TYR A 28 3.16 6.15 -4.70
C TYR A 28 3.18 7.02 -5.97
N ALA A 29 2.01 7.29 -6.55
CA ALA A 29 1.89 8.12 -7.75
C ALA A 29 2.32 9.59 -7.51
N ALA A 30 2.20 10.08 -6.28
CA ALA A 30 2.69 11.40 -5.87
C ALA A 30 4.22 11.45 -5.65
N ASP A 31 4.93 10.33 -5.78
CA ASP A 31 6.38 10.19 -5.60
C ASP A 31 6.87 10.79 -4.27
N ILE A 32 6.16 10.48 -3.17
CA ILE A 32 6.57 10.95 -1.85
C ILE A 32 7.94 10.35 -1.47
N PRO A 33 8.78 11.05 -0.69
CA PRO A 33 10.10 10.52 -0.33
C PRO A 33 10.02 9.28 0.57
N TYR A 34 10.59 8.16 0.13
CA TYR A 34 10.84 6.95 0.93
C TYR A 34 12.06 6.20 0.41
N LYS A 35 12.60 5.29 1.24
CA LYS A 35 13.72 4.42 0.87
C LYS A 35 13.25 3.05 0.37
N TYR A 36 12.38 2.41 1.14
CA TYR A 36 11.70 1.16 0.80
C TYR A 36 10.22 1.32 1.09
N GLY A 37 9.38 0.65 0.31
CA GLY A 37 7.94 0.70 0.53
C GLY A 37 7.22 -0.57 0.10
N THR A 38 5.95 -0.61 0.47
CA THR A 38 4.93 -1.50 -0.08
C THR A 38 3.85 -0.62 -0.70
N VAL A 39 3.19 -1.11 -1.75
CA VAL A 39 2.04 -0.43 -2.35
C VAL A 39 0.89 -1.41 -2.46
N GLY A 40 -0.30 -1.03 -2.02
CA GLY A 40 -1.47 -1.90 -2.04
C GLY A 40 -2.78 -1.15 -1.85
N MET A 41 -3.88 -1.78 -2.24
CA MET A 41 -5.22 -1.21 -2.09
C MET A 41 -5.84 -1.72 -0.79
N HIS A 42 -5.77 -0.91 0.26
CA HIS A 42 -6.29 -1.28 1.57
C HIS A 42 -7.83 -1.42 1.56
N PRO A 43 -8.41 -2.42 2.25
CA PRO A 43 -9.86 -2.63 2.30
C PRO A 43 -10.68 -1.42 2.73
N TRP A 44 -10.10 -0.52 3.53
CA TRP A 44 -10.77 0.67 4.05
C TRP A 44 -10.99 1.78 3.02
N LYS A 45 -10.30 1.73 1.88
CA LYS A 45 -10.27 2.84 0.92
C LYS A 45 -10.72 2.48 -0.48
N LEU A 46 -11.25 1.28 -0.70
CA LEU A 46 -11.65 0.83 -2.03
C LEU A 46 -12.82 1.67 -2.54
N LEU A 47 -12.65 2.21 -3.74
CA LEU A 47 -13.66 2.97 -4.46
C LEU A 47 -13.81 2.37 -5.88
N PRO A 48 -14.99 1.84 -6.25
CA PRO A 48 -15.20 1.22 -7.56
C PRO A 48 -14.79 2.09 -8.75
N GLU A 49 -14.94 3.41 -8.62
CA GLU A 49 -14.62 4.41 -9.64
C GLU A 49 -13.12 4.60 -9.89
N THR A 50 -12.26 4.29 -8.92
CA THR A 50 -10.79 4.47 -9.05
C THR A 50 -10.04 3.16 -9.29
N MET A 51 -10.68 2.00 -9.09
CA MET A 51 -10.00 0.71 -9.07
C MET A 51 -9.09 0.45 -10.27
N GLU A 52 -9.55 0.69 -11.50
CA GLU A 52 -8.74 0.40 -12.69
C GLU A 52 -7.45 1.23 -12.70
N MET A 53 -7.57 2.51 -12.32
CA MET A 53 -6.42 3.42 -12.22
C MET A 53 -5.48 3.01 -11.08
N GLU A 54 -6.02 2.60 -9.93
CA GLU A 54 -5.22 2.11 -8.81
C GLU A 54 -4.49 0.81 -9.14
N PHE A 55 -5.13 -0.13 -9.86
CA PHE A 55 -4.47 -1.34 -10.35
C PHE A 55 -3.37 -1.04 -11.37
N GLU A 56 -3.57 -0.07 -12.26
CA GLU A 56 -2.51 0.39 -13.17
C GLU A 56 -1.31 0.97 -12.42
N ILE A 57 -1.54 1.71 -11.33
CA ILE A 57 -0.48 2.18 -10.45
C ILE A 57 0.22 1.00 -9.78
N LEU A 58 -0.55 0.03 -9.26
CA LEU A 58 -0.02 -1.15 -8.59
C LEU A 58 0.87 -1.99 -9.53
N ARG A 59 0.44 -2.17 -10.78
CA ARG A 59 1.23 -2.85 -11.83
C ARG A 59 2.56 -2.15 -12.07
N LYS A 60 2.60 -0.82 -12.07
CA LYS A 60 3.85 -0.05 -12.19
C LYS A 60 4.73 -0.20 -10.96
N ALA A 61 4.14 -0.09 -9.77
CA ALA A 61 4.84 -0.25 -8.50
C ALA A 61 5.49 -1.63 -8.36
N ALA A 62 4.87 -2.69 -8.90
CA ALA A 62 5.42 -4.05 -8.88
C ALA A 62 6.77 -4.21 -9.61
N PHE A 63 7.12 -3.29 -10.52
CA PHE A 63 8.41 -3.28 -11.21
C PHE A 63 9.43 -2.29 -10.61
N ASP A 64 9.05 -1.54 -9.57
CA ASP A 64 9.93 -0.59 -8.91
C ASP A 64 10.81 -1.28 -7.85
N ALA A 65 12.12 -1.16 -7.98
CA ALA A 65 13.09 -1.77 -7.07
C ALA A 65 13.00 -1.27 -5.62
N LYS A 66 12.37 -0.11 -5.36
CA LYS A 66 12.12 0.38 -3.99
C LYS A 66 10.90 -0.28 -3.36
N ILE A 67 10.00 -0.84 -4.16
CA ILE A 67 8.80 -1.52 -3.69
C ILE A 67 9.13 -3.00 -3.48
N ILE A 68 9.13 -3.42 -2.22
CA ILE A 68 9.62 -4.75 -1.83
C ILE A 68 8.49 -5.75 -1.60
N ALA A 69 7.24 -5.29 -1.56
CA ALA A 69 6.04 -6.11 -1.49
C ALA A 69 4.81 -5.36 -2.03
N ILE A 70 3.81 -6.14 -2.46
CA ILE A 70 2.48 -5.63 -2.80
C ILE A 70 1.59 -5.77 -1.57
N GLY A 71 1.06 -4.64 -1.11
CA GLY A 71 0.31 -4.48 0.12
C GLY A 71 0.47 -3.06 0.70
N GLU A 72 -0.34 -2.65 1.66
CA GLU A 72 -1.30 -3.48 2.38
C GLU A 72 -2.59 -3.72 1.59
N THR A 73 -3.02 -4.98 1.56
CA THR A 73 -4.24 -5.46 0.91
C THR A 73 -4.78 -6.63 1.73
N GLY A 74 -6.08 -6.94 1.64
CA GLY A 74 -6.66 -8.01 2.44
C GLY A 74 -8.18 -7.92 2.54
N LEU A 75 -8.70 -8.39 3.68
CA LEU A 75 -10.12 -8.37 4.00
C LEU A 75 -10.31 -7.84 5.42
N ASP A 76 -11.21 -6.89 5.59
CA ASP A 76 -11.62 -6.37 6.90
C ASP A 76 -13.15 -6.32 6.99
N LYS A 77 -13.69 -7.18 7.87
CA LYS A 77 -15.14 -7.27 8.14
C LYS A 77 -15.69 -6.07 8.93
N ALA A 78 -14.82 -5.28 9.56
CA ALA A 78 -15.20 -4.16 10.42
C ALA A 78 -15.22 -2.81 9.68
N CYS A 79 -14.73 -2.73 8.45
CA CYS A 79 -14.75 -1.48 7.68
C CYS A 79 -16.07 -1.26 6.92
N LYS A 80 -16.30 -0.04 6.44
CA LYS A 80 -17.54 0.35 5.76
C LYS A 80 -17.62 -0.13 4.31
N THR A 81 -16.48 -0.46 3.71
CA THR A 81 -16.40 -0.94 2.33
C THR A 81 -17.12 -2.27 2.19
N ASP A 82 -17.93 -2.41 1.14
CA ASP A 82 -18.65 -3.65 0.86
C ASP A 82 -17.71 -4.87 0.84
N PHE A 83 -18.09 -5.94 1.54
CA PHE A 83 -17.21 -7.09 1.74
C PHE A 83 -16.98 -7.89 0.45
N GLU A 84 -17.95 -7.93 -0.46
CA GLU A 84 -17.78 -8.58 -1.76
C GLU A 84 -16.87 -7.77 -2.67
N LEU A 85 -16.92 -6.43 -2.59
CA LEU A 85 -15.94 -5.56 -3.25
C LEU A 85 -14.52 -5.84 -2.73
N GLN A 86 -14.34 -5.96 -1.41
CA GLN A 86 -13.03 -6.29 -0.82
C GLN A 86 -12.48 -7.62 -1.34
N LYS A 87 -13.30 -8.68 -1.36
CA LYS A 87 -12.92 -9.99 -1.92
C LYS A 87 -12.49 -9.87 -3.37
N LYS A 88 -13.31 -9.22 -4.20
CA LYS A 88 -13.01 -9.04 -5.62
C LYS A 88 -11.67 -8.35 -5.82
N VAL A 89 -11.40 -7.27 -5.07
CA VAL A 89 -10.14 -6.54 -5.16
C VAL A 89 -8.97 -7.40 -4.68
N PHE A 90 -9.13 -8.10 -3.55
CA PHE A 90 -8.08 -8.95 -3.00
C PHE A 90 -7.70 -10.11 -3.93
N GLU A 91 -8.68 -10.76 -4.57
CA GLU A 91 -8.44 -11.82 -5.57
C GLU A 91 -7.79 -11.32 -6.87
N THR A 92 -7.87 -10.01 -7.16
CA THR A 92 -7.31 -9.41 -8.38
C THR A 92 -5.84 -8.98 -8.22
N HIS A 93 -5.33 -8.85 -6.98
CA HIS A 93 -3.93 -8.52 -6.70
C HIS A 93 -2.98 -9.65 -7.13
#